data_AF-A0A4Y2RH85-F1
#
_entry.id   AF-A0A4Y2RH85-F1
#
_cell.length_a   1.000
_cell.length_b   1.000
_cell.length_c   1.000
_cell.angle_alpha   90.00
_cell.angle_beta   90.00
_cell.angle_gamma   90.00
#
_symmetry.space_group_name_H-M   'P 1'
#
loop_
_entity.id
_entity.type
_entity.pdbx_description
1 polymer ?
#
loop_
_entity_poly.entity_id
_entity_poly.type
_entity_poly.pdbx_seq_one_letter_code
_entity_poly.pdbx_strand_id
1 'polypeptide(L)'
;MIGLARALDLILTGRGVNGREAYEMGLVTKLCKKGEAFQQAIDLAQSLCDLPQESLRVDRSSTYKATFDAKSLEEALKMESKSAISVMNEAIKGAKKFVRGQGRHGSQVEENKS
;
A
#
# COMPACT_ATOMS: atom_id res chain seq x y z
N MET A 1 2.04 -0.02 -12.33
CA MET A 1 2.12 1.15 -13.24
C MET A 1 1.28 0.89 -14.49
N ILE A 2 1.04 1.89 -15.33
CA ILE A 2 0.12 1.83 -16.49
C ILE A 2 0.56 0.94 -17.67
N GLY A 3 1.70 0.26 -17.56
CA GLY A 3 2.29 -0.56 -18.61
C GLY A 3 3.03 0.26 -19.69
N LEU A 4 3.89 -0.41 -20.46
CA LEU A 4 4.77 0.25 -21.43
C LEU A 4 4.01 0.97 -22.56
N ALA A 5 2.97 0.34 -23.12
CA ALA A 5 2.22 0.89 -24.24
C ALA A 5 1.56 2.25 -23.91
N ARG A 6 0.84 2.32 -22.79
CA ARG A 6 0.20 3.56 -22.33
C ARG A 6 1.23 4.60 -21.90
N ALA A 7 2.35 4.18 -21.31
CA ALA A 7 3.43 5.10 -20.98
C ALA A 7 4.04 5.74 -22.24
N LEU A 8 4.32 4.96 -23.29
CA LEU A 8 4.86 5.48 -24.55
C LEU A 8 3.89 6.44 -25.25
N ASP A 9 2.59 6.14 -25.25
CA ASP A 9 1.57 7.06 -25.77
C ASP A 9 1.67 8.46 -25.11
N LEU A 10 1.70 8.52 -23.78
CA LEU A 10 1.81 9.79 -23.05
C LEU A 10 3.16 10.49 -23.25
N ILE A 11 4.26 9.75 -23.25
CA ILE A 11 5.61 10.30 -23.41
C ILE A 11 5.82 10.89 -24.81
N LEU A 12 5.38 10.18 -25.86
CA LEU A 12 5.63 10.57 -27.25
C LEU A 12 4.64 11.63 -27.74
N THR A 13 3.40 11.61 -27.27
CA THR A 13 2.38 12.58 -27.70
C THR A 13 2.31 13.83 -26.82
N GLY A 14 2.75 13.73 -25.55
CA GLY A 14 2.61 14.82 -24.58
C GLY A 14 1.16 15.20 -24.26
N ARG A 15 0.18 14.37 -24.63
CA ARG A 15 -1.24 14.71 -24.45
C ARG A 15 -1.62 14.76 -22.97
N GLY A 16 -2.56 15.63 -22.65
CA GLY A 16 -3.20 15.65 -21.33
C GLY A 16 -4.05 14.40 -21.10
N VAL A 17 -4.19 14.01 -19.83
CA VAL A 17 -5.06 12.92 -19.36
C VAL A 17 -5.99 13.48 -18.30
N ASN A 18 -7.29 13.23 -18.44
CA ASN A 18 -8.26 13.66 -17.44
C ASN A 18 -8.33 12.66 -16.26
N GLY A 19 -8.95 13.07 -15.15
CA GLY A 19 -9.00 12.24 -13.94
C GLY A 19 -9.61 10.85 -14.16
N ARG A 20 -10.72 10.75 -14.89
CA ARG A 20 -11.39 9.47 -15.15
C ARG A 20 -10.50 8.53 -15.95
N GLU A 21 -9.90 9.02 -17.02
CA GLU A 21 -8.97 8.24 -17.84
C GLU A 21 -7.76 7.78 -17.01
N ALA A 22 -7.18 8.67 -16.19
CA ALA A 22 -6.08 8.34 -15.29
C ALA A 22 -6.44 7.20 -14.31
N TYR A 23 -7.67 7.19 -13.80
CA TYR A 23 -8.16 6.11 -12.93
C TYR A 23 -8.32 4.80 -13.68
N GLU A 24 -8.97 4.82 -14.85
CA GLU A 24 -9.21 3.63 -15.69
C GLU A 24 -7.91 2.98 -16.16
N MET A 25 -6.86 3.77 -16.41
CA MET A 25 -5.57 3.22 -16.79
C MET A 25 -4.72 2.70 -15.61
N GLY A 26 -5.13 2.99 -14.37
CA GLY A 26 -4.36 2.69 -13.15
C GLY A 26 -3.21 3.65 -12.87
N LEU A 27 -3.26 4.88 -13.40
CA LEU A 27 -2.31 5.95 -13.09
C LEU A 27 -2.60 6.53 -11.69
N VAL A 28 -3.88 6.64 -11.34
CA VAL A 28 -4.35 6.97 -9.99
C VAL A 28 -5.26 5.86 -9.47
N THR A 29 -5.31 5.69 -8.16
CA THR A 29 -6.08 4.61 -7.51
C THR A 29 -7.42 5.06 -6.91
N LYS A 30 -7.70 6.37 -6.91
CA LYS A 30 -8.96 6.96 -6.42
C LYS A 30 -9.32 8.22 -7.21
N LEU A 31 -10.63 8.48 -7.28
CA LEU A 31 -11.21 9.74 -7.78
C LEU A 31 -11.85 10.50 -6.61
N CYS A 32 -11.84 11.83 -6.69
CA CYS A 32 -12.47 12.71 -5.71
C CYS A 32 -13.26 13.81 -6.42
N LYS A 33 -14.14 14.50 -5.68
CA LYS A 33 -14.78 15.71 -6.21
C LYS A 33 -13.76 16.85 -6.27
N LYS A 34 -14.03 17.82 -7.13
CA LYS A 34 -13.20 19.03 -7.25
C LYS A 34 -13.11 19.74 -5.89
N GLY A 35 -11.90 20.00 -5.43
CA GLY A 35 -11.62 20.66 -4.15
C GLY A 35 -11.39 19.71 -2.95
N GLU A 36 -11.70 18.42 -3.09
CA GLU A 36 -11.57 17.45 -1.98
C GLU A 36 -10.24 16.68 -1.97
N ALA A 37 -9.42 16.81 -3.01
CA ALA A 37 -8.21 16.00 -3.18
C ALA A 37 -7.25 16.07 -1.98
N PHE A 38 -7.08 17.26 -1.40
CA PHE A 38 -6.21 17.46 -0.24
C PHE A 38 -6.74 16.74 1.00
N GLN A 39 -8.02 16.92 1.31
CA GLN A 39 -8.63 16.29 2.48
C GLN A 39 -8.59 14.76 2.36
N GLN A 40 -8.96 14.20 1.20
CA GLN A 40 -8.94 12.75 1.01
C GLN A 40 -7.51 12.17 1.08
N ALA A 41 -6.49 12.93 0.68
CA ALA A 41 -5.11 12.52 0.83
C ALA A 41 -4.67 12.50 2.30
N ILE A 42 -5.10 13.47 3.11
CA ILE A 42 -4.85 13.53 4.55
C ILE A 42 -5.56 12.37 5.27
N ASP A 43 -6.82 12.12 4.96
CA ASP A 43 -7.58 11.02 5.56
C ASP A 43 -6.93 9.66 5.26
N LEU A 44 -6.45 9.47 4.03
CA LEU A 44 -5.68 8.29 3.66
C LEU A 44 -4.36 8.20 4.45
N ALA A 45 -3.61 9.30 4.55
CA ALA A 45 -2.35 9.31 5.29
C ALA A 45 -2.57 8.97 6.77
N GLN A 46 -3.60 9.52 7.41
CA GLN A 46 -3.97 9.20 8.78
C GLN A 46 -4.34 7.73 8.94
N SER A 47 -5.15 7.17 8.03
CA SER A 47 -5.48 5.75 8.05
C SER A 47 -4.25 4.85 7.93
N LEU A 48 -3.22 5.27 7.18
CA LEU A 48 -1.95 4.55 7.09
C LEU A 48 -1.08 4.69 8.35
N CYS A 49 -1.18 5.81 9.07
CA CYS A 49 -0.48 6.01 10.35
C CYS A 49 -1.02 5.12 11.46
N ASP A 50 -2.31 4.77 11.42
CA ASP A 50 -2.96 3.90 12.42
C ASP A 50 -2.64 2.41 12.21
N LEU A 51 -2.00 2.06 11.09
CA LEU A 51 -1.62 0.68 10.79
C LEU A 51 -0.27 0.30 11.40
N PRO A 52 -0.02 -1.01 11.61
CA PRO A 52 1.28 -1.57 11.99
C PRO A 52 2.43 -1.06 11.11
N GLN A 53 3.27 -0.19 11.67
CA GLN A 53 4.22 0.60 10.89
C GLN A 53 5.43 -0.22 10.43
N GLU A 54 5.89 -1.19 11.21
CA GLU A 54 7.01 -2.05 10.79
C GLU A 54 6.55 -3.01 9.68
N SER A 55 5.38 -3.64 9.84
CA SER A 55 4.77 -4.45 8.78
C SER A 55 4.59 -3.67 7.48
N LEU A 56 3.97 -2.48 7.51
CA LEU A 56 3.79 -1.67 6.31
C LEU A 56 5.10 -1.33 5.59
N ARG A 57 6.14 -0.94 6.35
CA ARG A 57 7.45 -0.60 5.77
C ARG A 57 8.12 -1.82 5.14
N VAL A 58 8.04 -2.97 5.80
CA VAL A 58 8.60 -4.22 5.30
C VAL A 58 7.87 -4.70 4.05
N ASP A 59 6.54 -4.71 4.06
CA ASP A 59 5.73 -5.11 2.91
C ASP A 59 6.03 -4.23 1.70
N ARG A 60 6.11 -2.90 1.92
CA ARG A 60 6.51 -1.95 0.88
C ARG A 60 7.88 -2.29 0.32
N SER A 61 8.90 -2.47 1.16
CA SER A 61 10.26 -2.80 0.71
C SER A 61 10.32 -4.13 -0.03
N SER A 62 9.63 -5.15 0.47
CA SER A 62 9.53 -6.48 -0.15
C SER A 62 8.92 -6.39 -1.54
N THR A 63 7.82 -5.64 -1.67
CA THR A 63 7.13 -5.43 -2.95
C THR A 63 8.03 -4.78 -4.00
N TYR A 64 8.77 -3.72 -3.62
CA TYR A 64 9.71 -3.07 -4.54
C TYR A 64 10.81 -4.02 -5.00
N LYS A 65 11.43 -4.74 -4.07
CA LYS A 65 12.50 -5.71 -4.38
C LYS A 65 11.99 -6.84 -5.27
N ALA A 66 10.84 -7.42 -4.96
CA ALA A 66 10.24 -8.49 -5.74
C ALA A 66 9.88 -8.02 -7.16
N THR A 67 9.45 -6.76 -7.33
CA THR A 67 9.02 -6.23 -8.63
C THR A 67 10.19 -5.80 -9.51
N PHE A 68 11.25 -5.21 -8.94
CA PHE A 68 12.31 -4.54 -9.70
C PHE A 68 13.70 -5.16 -9.58
N ASP A 69 14.01 -5.83 -8.46
CA ASP A 69 15.38 -6.30 -8.16
C ASP A 69 15.54 -7.82 -8.27
N ALA A 70 14.49 -8.58 -7.93
CA ALA A 70 14.53 -10.04 -7.91
C ALA A 70 14.66 -10.61 -9.33
N LYS A 71 15.61 -11.52 -9.53
CA LYS A 71 15.85 -12.17 -10.83
C LYS A 71 15.01 -13.43 -11.00
N SER A 72 14.45 -13.95 -9.91
CA SER A 72 13.60 -15.12 -9.90
C SER A 72 12.56 -15.06 -8.79
N LEU A 73 11.50 -15.85 -8.94
CA LEU A 73 10.48 -16.03 -7.90
C LEU A 73 11.09 -16.58 -6.60
N GLU A 74 12.05 -17.49 -6.70
CA GLU A 74 12.73 -18.07 -5.53
C GLU A 74 13.48 -17.00 -4.73
N GLU A 75 14.18 -16.07 -5.40
CA GLU A 75 14.84 -14.95 -4.73
C GLU A 75 13.83 -14.03 -4.05
N ALA A 76 12.73 -13.70 -4.73
CA ALA A 76 11.66 -12.88 -4.15
C ALA A 76 11.08 -13.50 -2.88
N LEU A 77 10.74 -14.80 -2.92
CA LEU A 77 10.17 -15.53 -1.77
C LEU A 77 11.16 -15.65 -0.61
N LYS A 78 12.45 -15.87 -0.88
CA LYS A 78 13.49 -15.89 0.16
C LYS A 78 13.61 -14.54 0.87
N MET A 79 13.56 -13.44 0.10
CA MET A 79 13.61 -12.09 0.66
C MET A 79 12.36 -11.76 1.49
N GLU A 80 11.19 -12.13 1.00
CA GLU A 80 9.93 -11.98 1.74
C GLU A 80 9.98 -12.73 3.07
N SER A 81 10.36 -14.02 3.04
CA SER A 81 10.47 -14.86 4.23
C SER A 81 11.42 -14.28 5.27
N LYS A 82 12.59 -13.78 4.84
CA LYS A 82 13.56 -13.13 5.74
C LYS A 82 13.01 -11.85 6.35
N SER A 83 12.26 -11.06 5.58
CA SER A 83 11.70 -9.79 6.03
C SER A 83 10.48 -10.00 6.95
N ALA A 84 9.71 -11.07 6.77
CA ALA A 84 8.61 -11.43 7.67
C ALA A 84 9.09 -11.69 9.11
N ILE A 85 10.30 -12.25 9.27
CA ILE A 85 10.88 -12.51 10.59
C ILE A 85 11.12 -11.20 11.37
N SER A 86 11.51 -10.12 10.71
CA SER A 86 11.82 -8.86 11.40
C SER A 86 10.60 -8.16 12.00
N VAL A 87 9.38 -8.49 11.54
CA VAL A 87 8.13 -7.89 12.02
C VAL A 87 7.33 -8.81 12.95
N MET A 88 7.86 -10.00 13.30
CA MET A 88 7.15 -10.99 14.13
C MET A 88 6.64 -10.43 15.46
N ASN A 89 7.38 -9.54 16.11
CA ASN A 89 6.95 -8.94 17.38
C ASN A 89 5.66 -8.13 17.24
N GLU A 90 5.50 -7.40 16.13
CA GLU A 90 4.28 -6.63 15.83
C GLU A 90 3.13 -7.57 15.46
N ALA A 91 3.41 -8.61 14.66
CA ALA A 91 2.44 -9.65 14.31
C ALA A 91 1.88 -10.37 15.55
N ILE A 92 2.74 -10.73 16.52
CA ILE A 92 2.31 -11.37 17.78
C ILE A 92 1.41 -10.43 18.60
N LYS A 93 1.74 -9.13 18.68
CA LYS A 93 0.90 -8.15 19.37
C LYS A 93 -0.46 -8.01 18.69
N GLY A 94 -0.49 -7.92 17.36
CA GLY A 94 -1.72 -7.88 16.57
C GLY A 94 -2.58 -9.12 16.78
N ALA A 95 -1.98 -10.32 16.71
CA ALA A 95 -2.67 -11.59 16.96
C ALA A 95 -3.29 -11.64 18.38
N LYS A 96 -2.57 -11.17 19.41
CA LYS A 96 -3.11 -11.09 20.78
C LYS A 96 -4.32 -10.14 20.88
N LYS A 97 -4.28 -8.98 20.21
CA LYS A 97 -5.42 -8.05 20.15
C LYS A 97 -6.62 -8.69 19.45
N PHE A 98 -6.37 -9.40 18.34
CA PHE A 98 -7.39 -10.10 17.58
C PHE A 98 -8.10 -11.20 18.40
N VAL A 99 -7.34 -12.04 19.08
CA VAL A 99 -7.89 -13.08 19.98
C VAL A 99 -8.73 -12.46 21.11
N ARG A 100 -8.34 -11.27 21.60
CA ARG A 100 -9.07 -10.51 22.62
C ARG A 100 -10.30 -9.78 22.09
N GLY A 101 -10.61 -9.89 20.80
CA GLY A 101 -11.85 -9.38 20.20
C GLY A 101 -11.73 -8.08 19.41
N GLN A 102 -10.56 -7.41 19.43
CA GLN A 102 -10.33 -6.22 18.61
C GLN A 102 -10.14 -6.64 17.15
N GLY A 103 -10.94 -6.13 16.21
CA GLY A 103 -10.87 -6.54 14.79
C GLY A 103 -11.76 -7.71 14.39
N ARG A 104 -12.53 -8.32 15.32
CA ARG A 104 -13.57 -9.30 14.95
C ARG A 104 -14.73 -8.58 14.23
N HIS A 105 -15.31 -9.21 13.21
CA HIS A 105 -16.41 -8.66 12.40
C HIS A 105 -16.10 -7.32 11.68
N GLY A 106 -14.82 -6.98 11.49
CA GLY A 106 -14.42 -5.75 10.80
C GLY A 106 -14.44 -4.49 11.67
N SER A 107 -14.59 -4.60 12.99
CA SER A 107 -14.52 -3.47 13.92
C SER A 107 -13.10 -2.87 13.96
N GLN A 108 -12.96 -1.55 13.86
CA GLN A 108 -11.66 -0.89 13.93
C GLN A 108 -10.98 -1.10 15.29
N VAL A 109 -9.65 -1.25 15.26
CA VAL A 109 -8.83 -1.43 16.46
C VAL A 109 -8.48 -0.05 17.02
N GLU A 110 -9.19 0.41 18.05
CA GLU A 110 -8.82 1.65 18.75
C GLU A 110 -7.57 1.40 19.62
N GLU A 111 -6.47 2.09 19.30
CA GLU A 111 -5.31 2.21 20.20
C GLU A 111 -5.50 3.41 21.13
N ASN A 112 -5.75 3.12 22.41
CA ASN A 112 -5.72 4.11 23.49
C ASN A 112 -4.32 4.76 23.53
N LYS A 113 -4.22 6.02 23.10
CA LYS A 113 -3.02 6.85 23.32
C LYS A 113 -2.97 7.27 24.79
N SER A 114 -1.96 6.78 25.51
CA SER A 114 -1.50 7.35 26.79
C SER A 114 -0.56 8.51 26.56
#